data_AF-A0A3A8Z876-F1
#
_entry.id   AF-A0A3A8Z876-F1
#
_cell.length_a   1.000
_cell.length_b   1.000
_cell.length_c   1.000
_cell.angle_alpha   90.00
_cell.angle_beta   90.00
_cell.angle_gamma   90.00
#
_symmetry.space_group_name_H-M   'P 1'
#
loop_
_entity.id
_entity.type
_entity.pdbx_description
1 polymer ?
#
loop_
_entity_poly.entity_id
_entity_poly.type
_entity_poly.pdbx_seq_one_letter_code
_entity_poly.pdbx_strand_id
1 'polypeptide(L)'
;MEENDNKIIKLLKYARKFGFIIIIISFVLFIYKVNANHIETIEMTDAVPRWYEQLPQYHWIKQDDDFNDLFYDLMHIEHEFRTYEKGLLNLSLIGMEQSKDYAERFLAKVIQKREEEDKRKYHLYYTESNKKIVNVIRVEIGENMELAFYYDEEAMLFDFTKEQYVDEIQCNTENGKLDLTNRLVFSYVDNPEIATIFNGKIVGLQKGKTKLHICCNGYDFQYTIKVN
;
A
#
# COMPACT_ATOMS: atom_id res chain seq x y z
N MET A 1 -28.96 29.04 -53.10
CA MET A 1 -27.73 28.96 -52.29
C MET A 1 -28.05 28.64 -50.83
N GLU A 2 -29.08 29.24 -50.22
CA GLU A 2 -29.49 28.97 -48.82
C GLU A 2 -29.83 27.51 -48.46
N GLU A 3 -30.32 26.69 -49.38
CA GLU A 3 -30.71 25.31 -49.05
C GLU A 3 -29.50 24.39 -48.75
N ASN A 4 -28.35 24.65 -49.39
CA ASN A 4 -27.14 23.86 -49.17
C ASN A 4 -26.48 24.20 -47.83
N ASP A 5 -26.50 25.47 -47.42
CA ASP A 5 -25.92 25.91 -46.14
C ASP A 5 -26.67 25.30 -44.95
N ASN A 6 -27.99 25.16 -45.06
CA ASN A 6 -28.81 24.51 -44.03
C ASN A 6 -28.56 22.99 -43.91
N LYS A 7 -28.19 22.30 -45.00
CA LYS A 7 -27.81 20.88 -44.96
C LYS A 7 -26.45 20.68 -44.29
N ILE A 8 -25.48 21.55 -44.58
CA ILE A 8 -24.13 21.50 -43.99
C ILE A 8 -24.18 21.75 -42.48
N ILE A 9 -24.96 22.74 -42.03
CA ILE A 9 -25.12 23.04 -40.59
C ILE A 9 -25.79 21.87 -39.84
N LYS A 10 -26.78 21.20 -40.46
CA LYS A 10 -27.39 20.00 -39.88
C LYS A 10 -26.37 18.85 -39.78
N LEU A 11 -25.61 18.58 -40.84
CA LEU A 11 -24.56 17.55 -40.85
C LEU A 11 -23.49 17.80 -39.79
N LEU A 12 -23.04 19.05 -39.61
CA LEU A 12 -22.07 19.41 -38.57
C LEU A 12 -22.64 19.23 -37.15
N LYS A 13 -23.92 19.51 -36.93
CA LYS A 13 -24.59 19.24 -35.64
C LYS A 13 -24.72 17.75 -35.34
N TYR A 14 -25.00 16.92 -36.35
CA TYR A 14 -25.04 15.47 -36.20
C TYR A 14 -23.64 14.89 -35.96
N ALA A 15 -22.62 15.33 -36.70
CA ALA A 15 -21.24 14.90 -36.50
C ALA A 15 -20.71 15.24 -35.09
N ARG A 16 -21.06 16.43 -34.56
CA ARG A 16 -20.69 16.83 -33.20
C ARG A 16 -21.39 15.98 -32.13
N LYS A 17 -22.67 15.63 -32.32
CA LYS A 17 -23.38 14.71 -31.41
C LYS A 17 -22.82 13.29 -31.48
N PHE A 18 -22.47 12.81 -32.67
CA PHE A 18 -21.88 11.48 -32.85
C PHE A 18 -20.48 11.38 -32.23
N GLY A 19 -19.65 12.42 -32.39
CA GLY A 19 -18.35 12.50 -31.72
C GLY A 19 -18.46 12.45 -30.19
N PHE A 20 -19.46 13.12 -29.61
CA PHE A 20 -19.70 13.09 -28.17
C PHE A 20 -20.13 11.70 -27.68
N ILE A 21 -20.97 11.00 -28.43
CA ILE A 21 -21.40 9.63 -28.11
C ILE A 21 -20.21 8.66 -28.18
N ILE A 22 -19.33 8.79 -29.19
CA ILE A 22 -18.14 7.95 -29.31
C ILE A 22 -17.19 8.19 -28.13
N ILE A 23 -16.98 9.45 -27.72
CA ILE A 23 -16.15 9.78 -26.55
C ILE A 23 -16.73 9.15 -25.26
N ILE A 24 -18.04 9.24 -25.06
CA ILE A 24 -18.70 8.62 -23.89
C ILE A 24 -18.54 7.09 -23.93
N ILE A 25 -18.77 6.45 -25.07
CA ILE A 25 -18.62 4.99 -25.20
C ILE A 25 -17.17 4.56 -24.97
N SER A 26 -16.19 5.28 -25.53
CA SER A 26 -14.77 5.02 -25.31
C SER A 26 -14.38 5.20 -23.85
N PHE A 27 -14.93 6.20 -23.15
CA PHE A 27 -14.70 6.42 -21.73
C PHE A 27 -15.34 5.34 -20.86
N VAL A 28 -16.57 4.91 -21.18
CA VAL A 28 -17.25 3.80 -20.48
C VAL A 28 -16.50 2.48 -20.68
N LEU A 29 -16.02 2.20 -21.90
CA LEU A 29 -15.20 1.03 -22.17
C LEU A 29 -13.83 1.09 -21.49
N PHE A 30 -13.23 2.28 -21.38
CA PHE A 30 -12.01 2.51 -20.61
C PHE A 30 -12.24 2.23 -19.12
N ILE A 31 -13.28 2.80 -18.50
CA ILE A 31 -13.66 2.51 -17.11
C ILE A 31 -13.93 1.00 -16.93
N TYR A 32 -14.68 0.39 -17.83
CA TYR A 32 -14.98 -1.04 -17.76
C TYR A 32 -13.71 -1.89 -17.87
N LYS A 33 -12.76 -1.54 -18.74
CA LYS A 33 -11.50 -2.26 -18.92
C LYS A 33 -10.53 -2.05 -17.75
N VAL A 34 -10.52 -0.86 -17.16
CA VAL A 34 -9.78 -0.57 -15.91
C VAL A 34 -10.36 -1.40 -14.75
N ASN A 35 -11.69 -1.48 -14.66
CA ASN A 35 -12.38 -2.25 -13.62
C ASN A 35 -12.32 -3.77 -13.83
N ALA A 36 -12.20 -4.23 -15.08
CA ALA A 36 -12.12 -5.66 -15.41
C ALA A 36 -10.71 -6.25 -15.28
N ASN A 37 -9.65 -5.43 -15.31
CA ASN A 37 -8.26 -5.91 -15.29
C ASN A 37 -7.54 -5.77 -13.96
N HIS A 38 -8.04 -4.98 -13.02
CA HIS A 38 -7.62 -5.00 -11.63
C HIS A 38 -8.89 -4.69 -10.85
N ILE A 39 -9.32 -5.52 -9.91
CA ILE A 39 -8.86 -5.42 -8.53
C ILE A 39 -9.13 -6.79 -7.90
N GLU A 40 -8.11 -7.65 -7.84
CA GLU A 40 -7.92 -8.34 -6.55
C GLU A 40 -7.69 -7.21 -5.57
N THR A 41 -8.77 -6.74 -4.94
CA THR A 41 -8.67 -5.99 -3.70
C THR A 41 -8.05 -7.01 -2.79
N ILE A 42 -6.71 -7.00 -2.70
CA ILE A 42 -6.05 -7.47 -1.51
C ILE A 42 -6.84 -6.77 -0.41
N GLU A 43 -7.53 -7.56 0.40
CA GLU A 43 -8.25 -7.08 1.57
C GLU A 43 -7.21 -6.51 2.54
N MET A 44 -6.66 -5.34 2.20
CA MET A 44 -5.83 -4.51 3.08
C MET A 44 -6.62 -4.12 4.34
N THR A 45 -7.94 -4.40 4.35
CA THR A 45 -8.90 -4.26 5.46
C THR A 45 -8.36 -4.79 6.77
N ASP A 46 -7.62 -5.88 6.72
CA ASP A 46 -7.11 -6.54 7.91
C ASP A 46 -5.60 -6.36 8.07
N ALA A 47 -4.89 -5.83 7.07
CA ALA A 47 -3.43 -5.78 7.08
C ALA A 47 -2.91 -4.90 8.22
N VAL A 48 -3.47 -3.69 8.34
CA VAL A 48 -3.06 -2.70 9.34
C VAL A 48 -3.44 -3.15 10.76
N PRO A 49 -4.68 -3.61 11.05
CA PRO A 49 -5.02 -4.19 12.34
C PRO A 49 -4.19 -5.42 12.71
N ARG A 50 -3.99 -6.37 11.78
CA ARG A 50 -3.20 -7.58 12.04
C ARG A 50 -1.74 -7.26 12.34
N TRP A 51 -1.14 -6.31 11.60
CA TRP A 51 0.20 -5.82 11.91
C TRP A 51 0.25 -5.22 13.32
N TYR A 52 -0.66 -4.30 13.64
CA TYR A 52 -0.71 -3.68 14.95
C TYR A 52 -0.88 -4.72 16.07
N GLU A 53 -1.79 -5.68 15.93
CA GLU A 53 -2.02 -6.73 16.92
C GLU A 53 -0.76 -7.57 17.16
N GLN A 54 0.04 -7.83 16.11
CA GLN A 54 1.27 -8.61 16.18
C GLN A 54 2.49 -7.85 16.71
N LEU A 55 2.42 -6.52 16.83
CA LEU A 55 3.50 -5.76 17.49
C LEU A 55 3.68 -6.22 18.94
N PRO A 56 4.92 -6.24 19.48
CA PRO A 56 5.15 -6.51 20.89
C PRO A 56 4.39 -5.54 21.78
N GLN A 57 3.93 -5.99 22.95
CA GLN A 57 3.17 -5.14 23.88
C GLN A 57 3.94 -3.87 24.29
N TYR A 58 5.27 -3.97 24.40
CA TYR A 58 6.16 -2.85 24.73
C TYR A 58 6.49 -1.94 23.53
N HIS A 59 5.95 -2.20 22.35
CA HIS A 59 6.21 -1.38 21.16
C HIS A 59 5.66 0.03 21.35
N TRP A 60 6.40 1.07 20.96
CA TRP A 60 6.05 2.46 21.24
C TRP A 60 4.67 2.85 20.70
N ILE A 61 4.29 2.33 19.52
CA ILE A 61 2.94 2.53 18.93
C ILE A 61 1.83 2.07 19.87
N LYS A 62 2.04 0.99 20.64
CA LYS A 62 1.08 0.48 21.63
C LYS A 62 1.13 1.23 22.97
N GLN A 63 2.20 1.97 23.22
CA GLN A 63 2.44 2.69 24.47
C GLN A 63 2.13 4.19 24.37
N ASP A 64 2.00 4.71 23.17
CA ASP A 64 1.70 6.12 22.89
C ASP A 64 0.20 6.28 22.68
N ASP A 65 -0.52 6.67 23.74
CA ASP A 65 -1.98 6.79 23.73
C ASP A 65 -2.48 7.71 22.61
N ASP A 66 -1.79 8.83 22.36
CA ASP A 66 -2.15 9.79 21.30
C ASP A 66 -2.04 9.15 19.90
N PHE A 67 -0.97 8.41 19.64
CA PHE A 67 -0.81 7.69 18.37
C PHE A 67 -1.80 6.54 18.25
N ASN A 68 -2.08 5.85 19.35
CA ASN A 68 -2.97 4.72 19.40
C ASN A 68 -4.42 5.12 19.08
N ASP A 69 -4.90 6.19 19.73
CA ASP A 69 -6.23 6.76 19.47
C ASP A 69 -6.35 7.22 18.01
N LEU A 70 -5.33 7.92 17.51
CA LEU A 70 -5.28 8.37 16.10
C LEU A 70 -5.24 7.20 15.11
N PHE A 71 -4.52 6.12 15.44
CA PHE A 71 -4.45 4.92 14.63
C PHE A 71 -5.81 4.20 14.58
N TYR A 72 -6.51 4.11 15.70
CA TYR A 72 -7.87 3.58 15.74
C TYR A 72 -8.86 4.47 14.99
N ASP A 73 -8.74 5.78 15.11
CA ASP A 73 -9.55 6.74 14.34
C ASP A 73 -9.31 6.57 12.84
N LEU A 74 -8.06 6.43 12.40
CA LEU A 74 -7.73 6.12 11.00
C LEU A 74 -8.35 4.81 10.54
N MET A 75 -8.23 3.76 11.34
CA MET A 75 -8.82 2.45 11.03
C MET A 75 -10.35 2.56 10.90
N HIS A 76 -10.98 3.40 11.72
CA HIS A 76 -12.41 3.64 11.68
C HIS A 76 -12.82 4.45 10.45
N ILE A 77 -12.08 5.51 10.14
CA ILE A 77 -12.25 6.35 8.94
C ILE A 77 -12.10 5.50 7.67
N GLU A 78 -11.11 4.61 7.59
CA GLU A 78 -10.95 3.68 6.47
C GLU A 78 -12.17 2.75 6.34
N HIS A 79 -12.68 2.24 7.47
CA HIS A 79 -13.87 1.40 7.48
C HIS A 79 -15.12 2.15 7.00
N GLU A 80 -15.30 3.41 7.41
CA GLU A 80 -16.42 4.27 6.98
C GLU A 80 -16.32 4.66 5.50
N PHE A 81 -15.12 4.96 4.99
CA PHE A 81 -14.91 5.22 3.56
C PHE A 81 -15.31 4.02 2.68
N ARG A 82 -15.12 2.79 3.16
CA ARG A 82 -15.57 1.56 2.47
C ARG A 82 -17.07 1.41 2.37
N THR A 83 -17.82 1.86 3.38
CA THR A 83 -19.29 1.91 3.28
C THR A 83 -19.75 2.89 2.20
N TYR A 84 -18.96 3.92 1.91
CA TYR A 84 -19.27 4.94 0.90
C TYR A 84 -18.80 4.58 -0.52
N GLU A 85 -17.72 3.80 -0.70
CA GLU A 85 -17.13 3.46 -2.02
C GLU A 85 -17.97 2.55 -2.94
N LYS A 86 -19.24 2.26 -2.62
CA LYS A 86 -20.25 1.97 -3.67
C LYS A 86 -20.61 3.20 -4.51
N GLY A 87 -20.11 4.39 -4.16
CA GLY A 87 -20.11 5.61 -4.97
C GLY A 87 -18.76 6.33 -4.87
N LEU A 88 -18.19 6.66 -6.02
CA LEU A 88 -16.92 7.38 -6.22
C LEU A 88 -16.57 8.41 -5.12
N LEU A 89 -15.33 8.36 -4.61
CA LEU A 89 -14.72 9.48 -3.90
C LEU A 89 -13.50 10.01 -4.65
N ASN A 90 -13.56 11.30 -5.01
CA ASN A 90 -12.42 12.12 -5.37
C ASN A 90 -11.78 12.64 -4.08
N LEU A 91 -10.74 11.96 -3.58
CA LEU A 91 -9.83 12.55 -2.60
C LEU A 91 -8.98 13.60 -3.33
N SER A 92 -9.29 14.89 -3.15
CA SER A 92 -8.37 15.93 -3.58
C SER A 92 -7.13 15.88 -2.68
N LEU A 93 -6.01 15.37 -3.20
CA LEU A 93 -4.67 15.37 -2.59
C LEU A 93 -4.30 16.69 -1.87
N ILE A 94 -4.90 17.80 -2.30
CA ILE A 94 -4.64 19.17 -1.86
C ILE A 94 -4.99 19.41 -0.38
N GLY A 95 -5.93 18.64 0.21
CA GLY A 95 -6.27 18.76 1.64
C GLY A 95 -5.24 18.14 2.59
N MET A 96 -4.52 17.12 2.13
CA MET A 96 -3.59 16.32 2.95
C MET A 96 -2.19 16.95 3.01
N GLU A 97 -1.83 17.76 2.02
CA GLU A 97 -0.62 18.61 2.06
C GLU A 97 -0.66 19.65 3.20
N GLN A 98 -1.86 19.98 3.70
CA GLN A 98 -2.07 20.99 4.74
C GLN A 98 -2.52 20.43 6.09
N SER A 99 -2.95 19.17 6.18
CA SER A 99 -3.27 18.59 7.49
C SER A 99 -1.97 18.39 8.28
N LYS A 100 -1.97 18.83 9.54
CA LYS A 100 -0.87 18.55 10.49
C LYS A 100 -0.85 17.07 10.92
N ASP A 101 -1.73 16.26 10.33
CA ASP A 101 -2.08 14.96 10.82
C ASP A 101 -1.22 13.88 10.14
N TYR A 102 -0.27 13.36 10.90
CA TYR A 102 0.74 12.40 10.47
C TYR A 102 0.13 11.12 9.89
N ALA A 103 -1.00 10.74 10.46
CA ALA A 103 -1.82 9.60 10.14
C ALA A 103 -2.45 9.64 8.73
N GLU A 104 -3.06 10.76 8.38
CA GLU A 104 -3.72 10.92 7.07
C GLU A 104 -2.71 10.90 5.92
N ARG A 105 -1.58 11.60 6.09
CA ARG A 105 -0.48 11.61 5.10
C ARG A 105 0.11 10.21 4.91
N PHE A 106 0.21 9.45 5.98
CA PHE A 106 0.65 8.06 5.98
C PHE A 106 -0.32 7.17 5.19
N LEU A 107 -1.62 7.24 5.47
CA LEU A 107 -2.64 6.43 4.80
C LEU A 107 -2.74 6.74 3.29
N ALA A 108 -2.72 8.02 2.90
CA ALA A 108 -2.76 8.40 1.50
C ALA A 108 -1.55 7.92 0.69
N LYS A 109 -0.35 7.89 1.29
CA LYS A 109 0.85 7.34 0.63
C LYS A 109 0.75 5.82 0.49
N VAL A 110 0.22 5.12 1.50
CA VAL A 110 -0.01 3.67 1.43
C VAL A 110 -1.12 3.32 0.43
N ILE A 111 -2.10 4.18 0.19
CA ILE A 111 -3.19 3.88 -0.75
C ILE A 111 -2.81 4.22 -2.21
N GLN A 112 -1.79 5.06 -2.44
CA GLN A 112 -1.42 5.49 -3.79
C GLN A 112 -0.72 4.38 -4.59
N LYS A 113 -1.52 3.51 -5.19
CA LYS A 113 -1.09 2.40 -6.03
C LYS A 113 -0.31 2.93 -7.24
N ARG A 114 1.00 2.70 -7.27
CA ARG A 114 1.86 2.97 -8.43
C ARG A 114 1.88 1.78 -9.38
N GLU A 115 2.20 2.05 -10.64
CA GLU A 115 2.27 1.06 -11.73
C GLU A 115 3.14 -0.16 -11.36
N GLU A 116 2.84 -1.33 -11.94
CA GLU A 116 3.53 -2.60 -11.62
C GLU A 116 5.04 -2.59 -11.90
N GLU A 117 5.54 -1.66 -12.71
CA GLU A 117 6.97 -1.54 -13.02
C GLU A 117 7.82 -1.24 -11.77
N ASP A 118 7.29 -0.47 -10.81
CA ASP A 118 8.01 -0.15 -9.57
C ASP A 118 8.12 -1.36 -8.62
N LYS A 119 7.23 -2.36 -8.71
CA LYS A 119 7.31 -3.58 -7.87
C LYS A 119 8.61 -4.35 -8.08
N ARG A 120 9.20 -4.28 -9.28
CA ARG A 120 10.43 -5.02 -9.61
C ARG A 120 11.66 -4.52 -8.88
N LYS A 121 11.62 -3.29 -8.37
CA LYS A 121 12.69 -2.67 -7.59
C LYS A 121 12.75 -3.18 -6.16
N TYR A 122 11.68 -3.82 -5.68
CA TYR A 122 11.63 -4.36 -4.33
C TYR A 122 12.23 -5.75 -4.26
N HIS A 123 13.07 -5.97 -3.26
CA HIS A 123 13.79 -7.21 -3.09
C HIS A 123 13.87 -7.60 -1.62
N LEU A 124 13.65 -8.88 -1.31
CA LEU A 124 13.81 -9.44 0.02
C LEU A 124 15.02 -10.38 0.04
N TYR A 125 15.85 -10.29 1.06
CA TYR A 125 17.07 -11.08 1.22
C TYR A 125 17.16 -11.68 2.62
N TYR A 126 17.83 -12.84 2.73
CA TYR A 126 18.37 -13.29 4.01
C TYR A 126 19.60 -12.45 4.36
N THR A 127 19.64 -11.87 5.56
CA THR A 127 20.75 -11.00 5.98
C THR A 127 22.08 -11.75 6.03
N GLU A 128 22.11 -12.96 6.59
CA GLU A 128 23.35 -13.73 6.79
C GLU A 128 24.01 -14.21 5.49
N SER A 129 23.22 -14.58 4.50
CA SER A 129 23.73 -15.17 3.25
C SER A 129 23.68 -14.22 2.06
N ASN A 130 23.09 -13.03 2.22
CA ASN A 130 22.77 -12.09 1.15
C ASN A 130 22.07 -12.76 -0.05
N LYS A 131 21.29 -13.81 0.22
CA LYS A 131 20.58 -14.58 -0.80
C LYS A 131 19.17 -14.03 -0.98
N LYS A 132 18.84 -13.67 -2.21
CA LYS A 132 17.51 -13.18 -2.58
C LYS A 132 16.43 -14.24 -2.33
N ILE A 133 15.36 -13.83 -1.68
CA ILE A 133 14.16 -14.61 -1.42
C ILE A 133 13.16 -14.34 -2.54
N VAL A 134 12.75 -15.40 -3.22
CA VAL A 134 11.78 -15.31 -4.31
C VAL A 134 10.37 -15.44 -3.74
N ASN A 135 10.04 -16.60 -3.15
CA ASN A 135 8.67 -16.88 -2.68
C ASN A 135 8.59 -17.62 -1.34
N VAL A 136 9.65 -18.34 -0.94
CA VAL A 136 9.59 -19.26 0.22
C VAL A 136 10.73 -18.98 1.18
N ILE A 137 10.35 -18.78 2.45
CA ILE A 137 11.22 -18.64 3.61
C ILE A 137 11.16 -19.95 4.39
N ARG A 138 12.31 -20.49 4.78
CA ARG A 138 12.40 -21.75 5.55
C ARG A 138 13.07 -21.47 6.87
N VAL A 139 12.40 -21.81 7.96
CA VAL A 139 12.89 -21.62 9.32
C VAL A 139 12.67 -22.90 10.12
N GLU A 140 13.58 -23.22 11.03
CA GLU A 140 13.39 -24.35 11.95
C GLU A 140 12.68 -23.87 13.23
N ILE A 141 12.03 -24.78 13.96
CA ILE A 141 11.33 -24.43 15.21
C ILE A 141 12.33 -23.90 16.25
N GLY A 142 12.03 -22.75 16.83
CA GLY A 142 12.86 -22.07 17.83
C GLY A 142 14.05 -21.31 17.23
N GLU A 143 14.28 -21.42 15.92
CA GLU A 143 15.33 -20.66 15.25
C GLU A 143 14.82 -19.30 14.80
N ASN A 144 15.79 -18.38 14.73
CA ASN A 144 15.58 -17.02 14.30
C ASN A 144 16.17 -16.84 12.90
N MET A 145 15.51 -16.08 12.06
CA MET A 145 15.96 -15.77 10.71
C MET A 145 15.80 -14.28 10.43
N GLU A 146 16.90 -13.62 10.10
CA GLU A 146 16.91 -12.19 9.83
C GLU A 146 16.78 -11.89 8.34
N LEU A 147 15.89 -10.96 8.04
CA LEU A 147 15.56 -10.53 6.68
C LEU A 147 15.93 -9.06 6.49
N ALA A 148 16.28 -8.72 5.26
CA ALA A 148 16.45 -7.34 4.82
C ALA A 148 15.60 -7.11 3.57
N PHE A 149 14.84 -6.02 3.57
CA PHE A 149 13.98 -5.60 2.46
C PHE A 149 14.56 -4.34 1.84
N TYR A 150 14.63 -4.30 0.52
CA TYR A 150 15.28 -3.25 -0.23
C TYR A 150 14.33 -2.68 -1.28
N TYR A 151 14.47 -1.38 -1.54
CA TYR A 151 13.99 -0.73 -2.75
C TYR A 151 15.22 -0.26 -3.55
N ASP A 152 15.40 -0.80 -4.75
CA ASP A 152 16.65 -0.71 -5.51
C ASP A 152 17.85 -1.18 -4.64
N GLU A 153 18.73 -0.27 -4.22
CA GLU A 153 19.92 -0.55 -3.40
C GLU A 153 19.79 -0.05 -1.95
N GLU A 154 18.64 0.52 -1.59
CA GLU A 154 18.42 1.13 -0.29
C GLU A 154 17.66 0.19 0.65
N ALA A 155 18.20 -0.02 1.84
CA ALA A 155 17.59 -0.86 2.87
C ALA A 155 16.37 -0.15 3.47
N MET A 156 15.28 -0.89 3.61
CA MET A 156 14.04 -0.46 4.23
C MET A 156 14.04 -0.88 5.71
N LEU A 157 13.39 -0.07 6.55
CA LEU A 157 13.25 -0.18 7.98
C LEU A 157 11.99 -0.98 8.34
N PHE A 158 12.17 -2.16 8.92
CA PHE A 158 11.10 -2.90 9.59
C PHE A 158 10.81 -2.30 10.96
N ASP A 159 9.54 -2.32 11.37
CA ASP A 159 9.08 -2.08 12.76
C ASP A 159 9.88 -1.00 13.50
N PHE A 160 9.98 0.15 12.83
CA PHE A 160 10.81 1.31 13.13
C PHE A 160 10.54 1.92 14.51
N THR A 161 11.56 2.57 15.09
CA THR A 161 11.39 3.34 16.33
C THR A 161 10.67 4.67 16.09
N LYS A 162 10.20 5.30 17.17
CA LYS A 162 9.59 6.63 17.10
C LYS A 162 10.56 7.66 16.51
N GLU A 163 11.83 7.59 16.88
CA GLU A 163 12.88 8.47 16.36
C GLU A 163 13.07 8.27 14.86
N GLN A 164 13.18 7.01 14.41
CA GLN A 164 13.30 6.68 12.98
C GLN A 164 12.08 7.15 12.17
N TYR A 165 10.88 7.00 12.73
CA TYR A 165 9.65 7.50 12.11
C TYR A 165 9.68 9.03 11.95
N VAL A 166 10.04 9.73 13.02
CA VAL A 166 10.13 11.19 13.02
C VAL A 166 11.18 11.66 12.02
N ASP A 167 12.36 11.04 12.01
CA ASP A 167 13.45 11.38 11.08
C ASP A 167 13.04 11.17 9.61
N GLU A 168 12.42 10.02 9.29
CA GLU A 168 11.97 9.70 7.93
C GLU A 168 10.86 10.64 7.44
N ILE A 169 9.96 11.09 8.33
CA ILE A 169 8.91 12.05 7.96
C ILE A 169 9.43 13.48 7.89
N GLN A 170 10.37 13.85 8.77
CA GLN A 170 10.96 15.18 8.80
C GLN A 170 12.00 15.42 7.72
N CYS A 171 12.45 14.37 7.02
CA CYS A 171 13.11 14.46 5.72
C CYS A 171 12.17 15.02 4.62
N ASN A 172 11.61 16.20 4.87
CA ASN A 172 11.28 17.13 3.80
C ASN A 172 12.59 17.46 3.10
N THR A 173 12.73 17.00 1.86
CA THR A 173 13.87 17.37 1.04
C THR A 173 14.01 18.89 1.04
N GLU A 174 15.24 19.39 1.13
CA GLU A 174 15.60 20.82 1.08
C GLU A 174 15.02 21.55 -0.16
N ASN A 175 14.41 20.81 -1.09
CA ASN A 175 13.86 21.27 -2.36
C ASN A 175 12.33 21.09 -2.48
N GLY A 176 11.61 20.72 -1.41
CA GLY A 176 10.15 20.53 -1.44
C GLY A 176 9.67 19.38 -2.32
N LYS A 177 10.55 18.47 -2.72
CA LYS A 177 10.15 17.20 -3.35
C LYS A 177 9.72 16.23 -2.26
N LEU A 178 8.49 15.75 -2.38
CA LEU A 178 7.98 14.66 -1.57
C LEU A 178 8.81 13.41 -1.86
N ASP A 179 9.60 12.95 -0.89
CA ASP A 179 10.19 11.62 -0.96
C ASP A 179 9.07 10.59 -0.81
N LEU A 180 8.94 9.72 -1.80
CA LEU A 180 7.94 8.67 -1.87
C LEU A 180 8.53 7.33 -1.46
N THR A 181 9.81 7.32 -1.13
CA THR A 181 10.59 6.19 -0.64
C THR A 181 10.58 6.22 0.89
N ASN A 182 9.42 6.44 1.52
CA ASN A 182 9.35 6.29 2.97
C ASN A 182 9.90 4.90 3.28
N ARG A 183 11.05 4.83 3.96
CA ARG A 183 11.80 3.58 4.09
C ARG A 183 11.10 2.59 5.02
N LEU A 184 9.87 2.85 5.41
CA LEU A 184 9.13 2.13 6.43
C LEU A 184 8.43 0.91 5.83
N VAL A 185 8.55 -0.21 6.53
CA VAL A 185 7.97 -1.50 6.17
C VAL A 185 7.09 -1.98 7.32
N PHE A 186 5.88 -2.35 6.96
CA PHE A 186 4.94 -3.03 7.86
C PHE A 186 4.97 -4.51 7.51
N SER A 187 5.10 -5.37 8.51
CA SER A 187 5.11 -6.80 8.24
C SER A 187 4.33 -7.59 9.26
N TYR A 188 3.52 -8.52 8.78
CA TYR A 188 2.72 -9.40 9.64
C TYR A 188 2.60 -10.78 9.00
N VAL A 189 2.20 -11.77 9.79
CA VAL A 189 1.91 -13.12 9.29
C VAL A 189 0.45 -13.48 9.43
N ASP A 190 -0.06 -14.37 8.58
CA ASP A 190 -1.47 -14.80 8.65
C ASP A 190 -1.77 -15.68 9.88
N ASN A 191 -0.79 -16.46 10.33
CA ASN A 191 -0.92 -17.45 11.42
C ASN A 191 0.26 -17.28 12.41
N PRO A 192 0.15 -16.36 13.38
CA PRO A 192 1.23 -16.05 14.32
C PRO A 192 1.61 -17.20 15.24
N GLU A 193 0.76 -18.21 15.41
CA GLU A 193 1.06 -19.45 16.13
C GLU A 193 2.06 -20.36 15.40
N ILE A 194 2.20 -20.20 14.08
CA ILE A 194 3.17 -20.94 13.26
C ILE A 194 4.51 -20.22 13.26
N ALA A 195 4.52 -18.92 12.99
CA ALA A 195 5.72 -18.09 12.98
C ALA A 195 5.36 -16.65 13.31
N THR A 196 6.28 -15.88 13.88
CA THR A 196 6.12 -14.43 14.07
C THR A 196 7.19 -13.67 13.29
N ILE A 197 6.92 -12.41 12.98
CA ILE A 197 7.90 -11.48 12.45
C ILE A 197 7.92 -10.22 13.33
N PHE A 198 9.11 -9.75 13.67
CA PHE A 198 9.30 -8.47 14.32
C PHE A 198 10.69 -7.93 14.01
N ASN A 199 10.78 -6.67 13.59
CA ASN A 199 12.00 -5.97 13.20
C ASN A 199 12.83 -6.77 12.17
N GLY A 200 12.16 -7.26 11.12
CA GLY A 200 12.78 -8.08 10.06
C GLY A 200 13.21 -9.48 10.50
N LYS A 201 12.96 -9.86 11.77
CA LYS A 201 13.35 -11.15 12.33
C LYS A 201 12.15 -12.08 12.40
N ILE A 202 12.23 -13.20 11.70
CA ILE A 202 11.25 -14.28 11.73
C ILE A 202 11.64 -15.31 12.78
N VAL A 203 10.67 -15.78 13.56
CA VAL A 203 10.85 -16.87 14.51
C VAL A 203 9.87 -17.98 14.17
N GLY A 204 10.37 -19.21 13.97
CA GLY A 204 9.52 -20.39 13.80
C GLY A 204 9.00 -20.88 15.15
N LEU A 205 7.68 -20.92 15.36
CA LEU A 205 7.08 -21.31 16.64
C LEU A 205 6.51 -22.74 16.60
N GLN A 206 5.80 -23.07 15.52
CA GLN A 206 5.19 -24.38 15.33
C GLN A 206 5.38 -24.85 13.89
N LYS A 207 5.60 -26.15 13.72
CA LYS A 207 5.66 -26.79 12.40
C LYS A 207 4.42 -26.45 11.58
N GLY A 208 4.62 -25.95 10.36
CA GLY A 208 3.50 -25.54 9.53
C GLY A 208 3.90 -24.68 8.34
N LYS A 209 2.90 -24.06 7.72
CA LYS A 209 3.07 -23.04 6.69
C LYS A 209 2.18 -21.86 7.02
N THR A 210 2.71 -20.66 6.87
CA THR A 210 1.96 -19.42 6.99
C THR A 210 2.40 -18.46 5.88
N LYS A 211 1.68 -17.35 5.70
CA LYS A 211 2.09 -16.28 4.79
C LYS A 211 2.64 -15.11 5.58
N LEU A 212 3.73 -14.55 5.07
CA LEU A 212 4.26 -13.26 5.45
C LEU A 212 3.75 -12.22 4.47
N HIS A 213 3.21 -11.14 5.02
CA HIS A 213 2.85 -9.93 4.30
C HIS A 213 3.89 -8.86 4.63
N ILE A 214 4.42 -8.21 3.59
CA ILE A 214 5.30 -7.06 3.69
C ILE A 214 4.60 -5.94 2.95
N CYS A 215 4.08 -4.96 3.68
CA CYS A 215 3.38 -3.81 3.14
C CYS A 215 4.31 -2.59 3.12
N CYS A 216 4.54 -2.02 1.94
CA CYS A 216 5.39 -0.85 1.75
C CYS A 216 4.94 -0.06 0.52
N ASN A 217 4.81 1.27 0.64
CA ASN A 217 4.40 2.18 -0.44
C ASN A 217 3.16 1.70 -1.23
N GLY A 218 2.19 1.12 -0.51
CA GLY A 218 0.94 0.61 -1.08
C GLY A 218 1.02 -0.71 -1.84
N TYR A 219 2.16 -1.36 -1.80
CA TYR A 219 2.32 -2.72 -2.25
C TYR A 219 2.26 -3.68 -1.07
N ASP A 220 1.55 -4.79 -1.25
CA ASP A 220 1.61 -5.97 -0.39
C ASP A 220 2.42 -7.05 -1.11
N PHE A 221 3.56 -7.42 -0.53
CA PHE A 221 4.41 -8.52 -0.99
C PHE A 221 4.19 -9.74 -0.10
N GLN A 222 3.79 -10.84 -0.72
CA GLN A 222 3.46 -12.08 0.00
C GLN A 222 4.55 -13.13 -0.18
N TYR A 223 5.00 -13.70 0.93
CA TYR A 223 5.96 -14.81 0.96
C TYR A 223 5.39 -15.97 1.78
N THR A 224 5.68 -17.21 1.37
CA THR A 224 5.33 -18.38 2.18
C THR A 224 6.43 -18.65 3.20
N ILE A 225 6.11 -18.64 4.48
CA ILE A 225 6.99 -19.16 5.54
C ILE A 225 6.66 -20.64 5.73
N LYS A 226 7.69 -21.49 5.71
CA LYS A 226 7.60 -22.91 6.05
C LYS A 226 8.48 -23.18 7.27
N VAL A 227 7.83 -23.58 8.37
CA VAL A 227 8.48 -23.99 9.61
C VAL A 227 8.60 -25.51 9.61
N ASN A 228 9.82 -26.05 9.68
CA ASN A 228 10.06 -27.50 9.58
C ASN A 228 10.06 -28.23 10.93
#